data_AF-A0A4Q0J1K9-F1
#
_entry.id   AF-A0A4Q0J1K9-F1
#
_cell.length_a   1.000
_cell.length_b   1.000
_cell.length_c   1.000
_cell.angle_alpha   90.00
_cell.angle_beta   90.00
_cell.angle_gamma   90.00
#
_symmetry.space_group_name_H-M   'P 1'
#
loop_
_entity.id
_entity.type
_entity.pdbx_description
1 polymer ?
#
loop_
_entity_poly.entity_id
_entity_poly.type
_entity_poly.pdbx_seq_one_letter_code
_entity_poly.pdbx_strand_id
1 'polypeptide(L)'
;MTSTFNTMQTLKRRFFAMRNGLLADQMRRAGSNFRIIFGLNIIQLNEIAADYGHNPALASALWDNTTTRESMLLAPMLWRHDDFDLDSALRLCASVTDPEVADIVCHRLLKMRPDADAIIDSLASDSAPLMRYTAMRLALPLIGNRITPEKALEIAAAEIETKNPLTLSLATMLRSEAEFFLEEPD
;
A
#
# COMPACT_ATOMS: atom_id res chain seq x y z
N MET A 1 6.01 -8.18 -40.78
CA MET A 1 6.49 -8.79 -39.52
C MET A 1 5.91 -8.00 -38.37
N THR A 2 4.84 -8.50 -37.75
CA THR A 2 4.29 -7.92 -36.52
C THR A 2 5.21 -8.29 -35.37
N SER A 3 5.96 -7.32 -34.85
CA SER A 3 6.75 -7.51 -33.64
C SER A 3 5.79 -7.76 -32.46
N THR A 4 5.78 -8.99 -31.95
CA THR A 4 5.06 -9.32 -30.72
C THR A 4 5.80 -8.67 -29.56
N PHE A 5 5.24 -7.60 -29.00
CA PHE A 5 5.79 -6.93 -27.83
C PHE A 5 5.79 -7.86 -26.62
N ASN A 6 6.85 -7.81 -25.80
CA ASN A 6 6.84 -8.47 -24.49
C ASN A 6 5.82 -7.77 -23.57
N THR A 7 5.18 -8.51 -22.66
CA THR A 7 4.23 -8.05 -21.63
C THR A 7 4.59 -6.70 -21.01
N MET A 8 5.84 -6.49 -20.57
CA MET A 8 6.27 -5.23 -19.96
C MET A 8 6.25 -4.04 -20.95
N GLN A 9 6.55 -4.29 -22.23
CA GLN A 9 6.48 -3.25 -23.26
C GLN A 9 5.03 -2.87 -23.55
N THR A 10 4.12 -3.84 -23.61
CA THR A 10 2.68 -3.61 -23.76
C THR A 10 2.12 -2.80 -22.59
N LEU A 11 2.51 -3.14 -21.36
CA LEU A 11 2.13 -2.41 -20.16
C LEU A 11 2.62 -0.95 -20.17
N LYS A 12 3.90 -0.73 -20.50
CA LYS A 12 4.44 0.64 -20.60
C LYS A 12 3.69 1.47 -21.64
N ARG A 13 3.29 0.89 -22.77
CA ARG A 13 2.46 1.59 -23.77
C ARG A 13 1.10 2.00 -23.20
N ARG A 14 0.47 1.17 -22.35
CA ARG A 14 -0.76 1.54 -21.63
C ARG A 14 -0.52 2.73 -20.70
N PHE A 15 0.56 2.72 -19.91
CA PHE A 15 0.93 3.88 -19.08
C PHE A 15 1.13 5.15 -19.91
N PHE A 16 1.84 5.07 -21.03
CA PHE A 16 2.03 6.22 -21.91
C PHE A 16 0.73 6.74 -22.53
N ALA A 17 -0.20 5.86 -22.89
CA ALA A 17 -1.48 6.23 -23.48
C ALA A 17 -2.40 6.94 -22.47
N MET A 18 -2.31 6.61 -21.18
CA MET A 18 -3.17 7.14 -20.12
C MET A 18 -2.52 8.24 -19.27
N ARG A 19 -1.29 8.66 -19.61
CA ARG A 19 -0.49 9.57 -18.78
C ARG A 19 -1.16 10.93 -18.58
N ASN A 20 -0.99 11.48 -17.40
CA ASN A 20 -1.38 12.84 -17.06
C ASN A 20 -0.15 13.63 -16.61
N GLY A 21 0.41 14.43 -17.53
CA GLY A 21 1.60 15.23 -17.28
C GLY A 21 1.40 16.28 -16.18
N LEU A 22 0.20 16.86 -16.08
CA LEU A 22 -0.12 17.86 -15.05
C LEU A 22 -0.09 17.24 -13.65
N LEU A 23 -0.72 16.06 -13.49
CA LEU A 23 -0.68 15.34 -12.21
C LEU A 23 0.75 14.92 -11.86
N ALA A 24 1.50 14.40 -12.85
CA ALA A 24 2.89 14.02 -12.64
C ALA A 24 3.76 15.21 -12.17
N ASP A 25 3.57 16.39 -12.76
CA ASP A 25 4.31 17.60 -12.37
C ASP A 25 3.89 18.13 -11.00
N GLN A 26 2.59 18.05 -10.66
CA GLN A 26 2.10 18.37 -9.32
C GLN A 26 2.75 17.47 -8.26
N MET A 27 2.78 16.15 -8.49
CA MET A 27 3.40 15.20 -7.57
C MET A 27 4.91 15.44 -7.41
N ARG A 28 5.62 15.79 -8.48
CA ARG A 28 7.04 16.19 -8.40
C ARG A 28 7.23 17.44 -7.54
N ARG A 29 6.40 18.47 -7.74
CA ARG A 29 6.45 19.71 -6.94
C ARG A 29 6.11 19.48 -5.47
N ALA A 30 5.27 18.48 -5.18
CA ALA A 30 4.93 18.05 -3.82
C ALA A 30 6.02 17.20 -3.15
N GLY A 31 7.13 16.90 -3.83
CA GLY A 31 8.27 16.18 -3.25
C GLY A 31 8.21 14.66 -3.38
N SER A 32 7.49 14.13 -4.38
CA SER A 32 7.45 12.68 -4.64
C SER A 32 8.85 12.06 -4.75
N ASN A 33 9.03 10.91 -4.10
CA ASN A 33 10.27 10.13 -4.11
C ASN A 33 10.52 9.40 -5.45
N PHE A 34 9.50 9.26 -6.30
CA PHE A 34 9.61 8.58 -7.58
C PHE A 34 10.26 9.42 -8.67
N ARG A 35 11.27 8.85 -9.35
CA ARG A 35 11.92 9.47 -10.51
C ARG A 35 11.00 9.52 -11.73
N ILE A 36 10.22 8.46 -11.95
CA ILE A 36 9.30 8.34 -13.07
C ILE A 36 7.86 8.33 -12.54
N ILE A 37 7.06 9.26 -13.05
CA ILE A 37 5.64 9.41 -12.73
C ILE A 37 4.89 9.63 -14.05
N PHE A 38 4.00 8.70 -14.39
CA PHE A 38 3.10 8.83 -15.54
C PHE A 38 1.84 9.61 -15.19
N GLY A 39 1.48 9.70 -13.92
CA GLY A 39 0.30 10.44 -13.45
C GLY A 39 -1.00 9.66 -13.66
N LEU A 40 -0.96 8.33 -13.54
CA LEU A 40 -2.18 7.53 -13.58
C LEU A 40 -2.86 7.57 -12.22
N ASN A 41 -4.19 7.65 -12.24
CA ASN A 41 -5.01 7.52 -11.04
C ASN A 41 -5.34 6.04 -10.74
N ILE A 42 -5.94 5.80 -9.58
CA ILE A 42 -6.27 4.45 -9.12
C ILE A 42 -7.28 3.71 -10.02
N ILE A 43 -8.21 4.44 -10.66
CA ILE A 43 -9.20 3.84 -11.57
C ILE A 43 -8.50 3.32 -12.83
N GLN A 44 -7.62 4.12 -13.43
CA GLN A 44 -6.82 3.71 -14.59
C GLN A 44 -5.90 2.52 -14.26
N LEU A 45 -5.29 2.50 -13.08
CA LEU A 45 -4.48 1.37 -12.63
C LEU A 45 -5.33 0.10 -12.45
N ASN A 46 -6.55 0.22 -11.93
CA ASN A 46 -7.49 -0.92 -11.86
C ASN A 46 -7.88 -1.45 -13.23
N GLU A 47 -8.18 -0.56 -14.19
CA GLU A 47 -8.49 -0.96 -15.56
C GLU A 47 -7.34 -1.74 -16.18
N ILE A 48 -6.10 -1.27 -15.99
CA ILE A 48 -4.90 -1.99 -16.45
C ILE A 48 -4.78 -3.33 -15.73
N ALA A 49 -4.91 -3.36 -14.40
CA ALA A 49 -4.78 -4.59 -13.63
C ALA A 49 -5.78 -5.66 -14.08
N ALA A 50 -7.00 -5.27 -14.42
CA ALA A 50 -8.04 -6.17 -14.92
C ALA A 50 -7.65 -6.86 -16.24
N ASP A 51 -6.91 -6.19 -17.12
CA ASP A 51 -6.43 -6.78 -18.38
C ASP A 51 -5.44 -7.94 -18.14
N TYR A 52 -4.64 -7.86 -17.07
CA TYR A 52 -3.59 -8.84 -16.76
C TYR A 52 -4.05 -9.89 -15.75
N GLY A 53 -5.05 -9.57 -14.92
CA GLY A 53 -5.50 -10.41 -13.82
C GLY A 53 -4.38 -10.73 -12.83
N HIS A 54 -4.48 -11.90 -12.19
CA HIS A 54 -3.43 -12.39 -11.32
C HIS A 54 -2.19 -12.80 -12.14
N ASN A 55 -1.06 -12.12 -11.91
CA ASN A 55 0.18 -12.33 -12.64
C ASN A 55 1.41 -12.02 -11.76
N PRO A 56 1.85 -12.99 -10.92
CA PRO A 56 2.97 -12.80 -10.00
C PRO A 56 4.29 -12.43 -10.68
N ALA A 57 4.56 -13.00 -11.86
CA ALA A 57 5.80 -12.71 -12.59
C ALA A 57 5.86 -11.25 -13.06
N LEU A 58 4.75 -10.71 -13.57
CA LEU A 58 4.66 -9.30 -13.94
C LEU A 58 4.68 -8.40 -12.70
N ALA A 59 4.01 -8.81 -11.63
CA ALA A 59 3.98 -8.08 -10.37
C ALA A 59 5.38 -7.92 -9.77
N SER A 60 6.18 -9.00 -9.69
CA SER A 60 7.58 -8.95 -9.24
C SER A 60 8.42 -8.05 -10.14
N ALA A 61 8.31 -8.18 -11.47
CA ALA A 61 9.04 -7.32 -12.40
C ALA A 61 8.67 -5.83 -12.28
N LEU A 62 7.44 -5.51 -11.86
CA LEU A 62 7.00 -4.14 -11.58
C LEU A 62 7.51 -3.66 -10.21
N TRP A 63 7.49 -4.51 -9.20
CA TRP A 63 7.98 -4.21 -7.86
C TRP A 63 9.49 -3.93 -7.85
N ASP A 64 10.25 -4.63 -8.69
CA ASP A 64 11.69 -4.36 -8.89
C ASP A 64 11.95 -2.99 -9.54
N ASN A 65 10.95 -2.39 -10.19
CA ASN A 65 11.05 -1.06 -10.80
C ASN A 65 10.66 0.06 -9.80
N THR A 66 11.37 0.11 -8.67
CA THR A 66 11.14 1.03 -7.56
C THR A 66 11.20 2.52 -7.94
N THR A 67 11.85 2.86 -9.06
CA THR A 67 11.95 4.24 -9.53
C THR A 67 10.67 4.78 -10.18
N THR A 68 9.70 3.91 -10.49
CA THR A 68 8.47 4.25 -11.21
C THR A 68 7.24 4.08 -10.32
N ARG A 69 6.55 5.19 -10.04
CA ARG A 69 5.35 5.21 -9.18
C ARG A 69 4.31 4.18 -9.63
N GLU A 70 3.87 4.26 -10.89
CA GLU A 70 2.82 3.38 -11.40
C GLU A 70 3.22 1.90 -11.43
N SER A 71 4.52 1.58 -11.45
CA SER A 71 4.96 0.18 -11.29
C SER A 71 4.72 -0.31 -9.87
N MET A 72 5.12 0.49 -8.87
CA MET A 72 4.93 0.15 -7.45
C MET A 72 3.46 0.10 -7.05
N LEU A 73 2.60 0.94 -7.64
CA LEU A 73 1.16 0.92 -7.35
C LEU A 73 0.44 -0.22 -8.07
N LEU A 74 0.86 -0.59 -9.28
CA LEU A 74 0.21 -1.68 -10.03
C LEU A 74 0.60 -3.06 -9.50
N ALA A 75 1.84 -3.26 -9.08
CA ALA A 75 2.35 -4.56 -8.66
C ALA A 75 1.45 -5.26 -7.60
N PRO A 76 1.03 -4.60 -6.50
CA PRO A 76 0.14 -5.22 -5.51
C PRO A 76 -1.24 -5.60 -6.04
N MET A 77 -1.67 -5.06 -7.17
CA MET A 77 -2.97 -5.41 -7.79
C MET A 77 -2.90 -6.72 -8.60
N LEU A 78 -1.69 -7.19 -8.90
CA LEU A 78 -1.44 -8.37 -9.74
C LEU A 78 -1.03 -9.60 -8.93
N TRP A 79 -0.71 -9.42 -7.64
CA TRP A 79 -0.57 -10.51 -6.68
C TRP A 79 -1.90 -10.87 -6.03
N ARG A 80 -1.94 -12.04 -5.40
CA ARG A 80 -2.97 -12.45 -4.43
C ARG A 80 -2.40 -12.45 -3.02
N HIS A 81 -3.29 -12.37 -2.05
CA HIS A 81 -2.91 -12.33 -0.64
C HIS A 81 -2.21 -13.60 -0.14
N ASP A 82 -2.44 -14.74 -0.82
CA ASP A 82 -1.89 -16.07 -0.54
C ASP A 82 -0.66 -16.43 -1.39
N ASP A 83 -0.15 -15.50 -2.22
CA ASP A 83 1.10 -15.69 -2.99
C ASP A 83 2.36 -15.71 -2.10
N PHE A 84 2.25 -15.23 -0.87
CA PHE A 84 3.37 -15.04 0.05
C PHE A 84 3.09 -15.73 1.38
N ASP A 85 4.13 -16.34 1.95
CA ASP A 85 4.13 -16.67 3.37
C ASP A 85 4.28 -15.39 4.23
N LEU A 86 4.08 -15.52 5.54
CA LEU A 86 4.17 -14.41 6.49
C LEU A 86 5.51 -13.67 6.39
N ASP A 87 6.60 -14.42 6.34
CA ASP A 87 7.97 -13.89 6.30
C ASP A 87 8.23 -13.09 5.00
N SER A 88 7.72 -13.55 3.85
CA SER A 88 7.78 -12.81 2.59
C SER A 88 6.87 -11.59 2.59
N ALA A 89 5.71 -11.64 3.25
CA ALA A 89 4.85 -10.48 3.43
C ALA A 89 5.52 -9.40 4.30
N LEU A 90 6.20 -9.78 5.38
CA LEU A 90 6.97 -8.85 6.21
C LEU A 90 8.14 -8.23 5.44
N ARG A 91 8.87 -9.02 4.63
CA ARG A 91 9.88 -8.49 3.70
C ARG A 91 9.30 -7.51 2.69
N LEU A 92 8.11 -7.81 2.16
CA LEU A 92 7.40 -6.91 1.24
C LEU A 92 7.14 -5.57 1.92
N CYS A 93 6.59 -5.57 3.14
CA CYS A 93 6.38 -4.36 3.94
C CYS A 93 7.68 -3.57 4.16
N ALA A 94 8.76 -4.25 4.53
CA ALA A 94 10.07 -3.62 4.73
C ALA A 94 10.67 -2.99 3.46
N SER A 95 10.24 -3.46 2.28
CA SER A 95 10.67 -2.91 0.99
C SER A 95 9.85 -1.70 0.52
N VAL A 96 8.73 -1.38 1.19
CA VAL A 96 7.91 -0.23 0.85
C VAL A 96 8.65 1.07 1.22
N THR A 97 8.76 1.99 0.28
CA THR A 97 9.47 3.26 0.46
C THR A 97 8.57 4.49 0.41
N ASP A 98 7.27 4.32 0.16
CA ASP A 98 6.33 5.42 -0.02
C ASP A 98 4.97 5.12 0.64
N PRO A 99 4.34 6.08 1.34
CA PRO A 99 3.06 5.87 2.02
C PRO A 99 1.93 5.49 1.06
N GLU A 100 1.94 6.00 -0.18
CA GLU A 100 0.92 5.63 -1.17
C GLU A 100 1.04 4.16 -1.56
N VAL A 101 2.28 3.66 -1.68
CA VAL A 101 2.51 2.23 -1.94
C VAL A 101 2.06 1.40 -0.74
N ALA A 102 2.34 1.84 0.49
CA ALA A 102 1.86 1.18 1.70
C ALA A 102 0.32 1.06 1.71
N ASP A 103 -0.38 2.14 1.37
CA ASP A 103 -1.85 2.16 1.29
C ASP A 103 -2.37 1.12 0.30
N ILE A 104 -1.76 1.02 -0.88
CA ILE A 104 -2.17 0.04 -1.90
C ILE A 104 -1.84 -1.39 -1.44
N VAL A 105 -0.67 -1.64 -0.87
CA VAL A 105 -0.29 -2.97 -0.34
C VAL A 105 -1.26 -3.42 0.75
N CYS A 106 -1.56 -2.55 1.73
CA CYS A 106 -2.54 -2.83 2.78
C CYS A 106 -3.92 -3.15 2.20
N HIS A 107 -4.39 -2.31 1.27
CA HIS A 107 -5.73 -2.44 0.71
C HIS A 107 -5.90 -3.64 -0.22
N ARG A 108 -4.88 -3.98 -1.00
CA ARG A 108 -4.94 -5.01 -2.05
C ARG A 108 -4.47 -6.39 -1.61
N LEU A 109 -3.60 -6.46 -0.61
CA LEU A 109 -3.01 -7.72 -0.19
C LEU A 109 -3.26 -7.97 1.29
N LEU A 110 -2.72 -7.12 2.16
CA LEU A 110 -2.54 -7.49 3.56
C LEU A 110 -3.87 -7.63 4.32
N LYS A 111 -4.86 -6.78 4.07
CA LYS A 111 -6.15 -6.85 4.79
C LYS A 111 -6.91 -8.17 4.58
N MET A 112 -6.64 -8.87 3.48
CA MET A 112 -7.30 -10.14 3.16
C MET A 112 -6.58 -11.33 3.77
N ARG A 113 -5.34 -11.15 4.25
CA ARG A 113 -4.56 -12.23 4.80
C ARG A 113 -5.11 -12.73 6.14
N PRO A 114 -5.00 -14.03 6.43
CA PRO A 114 -5.41 -14.59 7.72
C PRO A 114 -4.50 -14.17 8.87
N ASP A 115 -3.24 -13.83 8.59
CA ASP A 115 -2.19 -13.44 9.54
C ASP A 115 -1.96 -11.91 9.58
N ALA A 116 -2.98 -11.12 9.19
CA ALA A 116 -2.88 -9.67 9.13
C ALA A 116 -2.62 -9.02 10.50
N ASP A 117 -3.14 -9.60 11.57
CA ASP A 117 -2.91 -9.20 12.96
C ASP A 117 -1.45 -9.40 13.39
N ALA A 118 -0.85 -10.54 13.04
CA ALA A 118 0.57 -10.81 13.28
C ALA A 118 1.49 -9.86 12.51
N ILE A 119 1.09 -9.47 11.29
CA ILE A 119 1.78 -8.44 10.51
C ILE A 119 1.69 -7.08 11.22
N ILE A 120 0.50 -6.67 11.67
CA ILE A 120 0.33 -5.42 12.42
C ILE A 120 1.24 -5.39 13.65
N ASP A 121 1.27 -6.47 14.43
CA ASP A 121 2.08 -6.54 15.65
C ASP A 121 3.57 -6.38 15.36
N SER A 122 4.04 -7.04 14.30
CA SER A 122 5.44 -6.94 13.87
C SER A 122 5.81 -5.52 13.45
N LEU A 123 4.91 -4.83 12.74
CA LEU A 123 5.16 -3.52 12.17
C LEU A 123 4.95 -2.35 13.15
N ALA A 124 4.02 -2.48 14.10
CA ALA A 124 3.65 -1.41 15.04
C ALA A 124 4.78 -1.05 16.00
N SER A 125 5.64 -2.01 16.36
CA SER A 125 6.81 -1.79 17.21
C SER A 125 8.09 -1.41 16.47
N ASP A 126 8.04 -1.28 15.13
CA ASP A 126 9.24 -1.03 14.34
C ASP A 126 9.77 0.40 14.54
N SER A 127 11.10 0.55 14.52
CA SER A 127 11.77 1.86 14.62
C SER A 127 11.48 2.79 13.43
N ALA A 128 11.18 2.25 12.25
CA ALA A 128 10.93 3.01 11.04
C ALA A 128 9.48 3.56 11.02
N PRO A 129 9.29 4.89 10.87
CA PRO A 129 7.96 5.49 10.85
C PRO A 129 7.03 4.94 9.75
N LEU A 130 7.59 4.58 8.59
CA LEU A 130 6.79 4.02 7.49
C LEU A 130 6.29 2.60 7.78
N MET A 131 7.03 1.82 8.58
CA MET A 131 6.58 0.50 9.02
C MET A 131 5.41 0.65 9.99
N ARG A 132 5.52 1.55 10.98
CA ARG A 132 4.41 1.87 11.89
C ARG A 132 3.21 2.49 11.16
N TYR A 133 3.45 3.32 10.16
CA TYR A 133 2.42 3.81 9.24
C TYR A 133 1.67 2.65 8.58
N THR A 134 2.41 1.68 8.03
CA THR A 134 1.85 0.50 7.38
C THR A 134 1.02 -0.34 8.35
N ALA A 135 1.49 -0.49 9.60
CA ALA A 135 0.76 -1.18 10.67
C ALA A 135 -0.61 -0.53 10.92
N MET A 136 -0.63 0.77 11.19
CA MET A 136 -1.88 1.49 11.46
C MET A 136 -2.82 1.51 10.26
N ARG A 137 -2.27 1.64 9.05
CA ARG A 137 -3.07 1.61 7.81
C ARG A 137 -3.75 0.26 7.62
N LEU A 138 -3.07 -0.82 7.97
CA LEU A 138 -3.61 -2.18 7.93
C LEU A 138 -4.62 -2.42 9.07
N ALA A 139 -4.37 -1.88 10.26
CA ALA A 139 -5.25 -2.03 11.42
C ALA A 139 -6.61 -1.35 11.22
N LEU A 140 -6.64 -0.17 10.59
CA LEU A 140 -7.86 0.65 10.44
C LEU A 140 -9.07 -0.12 9.87
N PRO A 141 -8.99 -0.82 8.72
CA PRO A 141 -10.13 -1.59 8.19
C PRO A 141 -10.41 -2.90 8.93
N LEU A 142 -9.63 -3.24 9.97
CA LEU A 142 -9.72 -4.52 10.69
C LEU A 142 -10.24 -4.37 12.12
N ILE A 143 -10.52 -3.14 12.58
CA ILE A 143 -11.11 -2.86 13.89
C ILE A 143 -12.47 -3.57 13.99
N GLY A 144 -12.74 -4.19 15.15
CA GLY A 144 -13.98 -4.93 15.42
C GLY A 144 -14.07 -6.30 14.75
N ASN A 145 -13.12 -6.66 13.88
CA ASN A 145 -13.09 -7.96 13.21
C ASN A 145 -11.87 -8.78 13.61
N ARG A 146 -10.66 -8.29 13.27
CA ARG A 146 -9.39 -8.98 13.59
C ARG A 146 -8.55 -8.21 14.60
N ILE A 147 -8.81 -6.93 14.77
CA ILE A 147 -8.16 -6.05 15.73
C ILE A 147 -9.22 -5.54 16.68
N THR A 148 -9.03 -5.73 17.98
CA THR A 148 -9.96 -5.16 18.95
C THR A 148 -9.81 -3.64 18.98
N PRO A 149 -10.87 -2.88 19.28
CA PRO A 149 -10.77 -1.43 19.42
C PRO A 149 -9.70 -1.01 20.45
N GLU A 150 -9.56 -1.74 21.56
CA GLU A 150 -8.55 -1.46 22.59
C GLU A 150 -7.12 -1.59 22.05
N LYS A 151 -6.85 -2.63 21.26
CA LYS A 151 -5.55 -2.80 20.60
C LYS A 151 -5.27 -1.69 19.60
N ALA A 152 -6.28 -1.27 18.83
CA ALA A 152 -6.16 -0.14 17.92
C ALA A 152 -5.86 1.18 18.67
N LEU A 153 -6.49 1.41 19.83
CA LEU A 153 -6.20 2.53 20.71
C LEU A 153 -4.76 2.49 21.24
N GLU A 154 -4.29 1.34 21.68
CA GLU A 154 -2.93 1.17 22.18
C GLU A 154 -1.89 1.55 21.11
N ILE A 155 -2.05 1.02 19.89
CA ILE A 155 -1.19 1.34 18.75
C ILE A 155 -1.25 2.84 18.44
N ALA A 156 -2.45 3.43 18.39
CA ALA A 156 -2.62 4.83 18.07
C ALA A 156 -2.02 5.76 19.13
N ALA A 157 -2.23 5.47 20.41
CA ALA A 157 -1.74 6.26 21.53
C ALA A 157 -0.20 6.28 21.55
N ALA A 158 0.43 5.11 21.42
CA ALA A 158 1.87 4.98 21.34
C ALA A 158 2.45 5.81 20.17
N GLU A 159 1.81 5.79 19.00
CA GLU A 159 2.31 6.54 17.84
C GLU A 159 2.10 8.05 17.96
N ILE A 160 0.98 8.50 18.54
CA ILE A 160 0.68 9.93 18.73
C ILE A 160 1.75 10.60 19.60
N GLU A 161 2.27 9.90 20.61
CA GLU A 161 3.35 10.39 21.48
C GLU A 161 4.63 10.71 20.71
N THR A 162 4.93 9.96 19.65
CA THR A 162 6.11 10.19 18.80
C THR A 162 6.06 11.53 18.07
N LYS A 163 4.85 12.08 17.86
CA LYS A 163 4.58 13.29 17.07
C LYS A 163 5.20 13.27 15.67
N ASN A 164 5.40 12.08 15.11
CA ASN A 164 6.03 11.94 13.81
C ASN A 164 5.08 12.46 12.71
N PRO A 165 5.51 13.41 11.85
CA PRO A 165 4.63 14.01 10.84
C PRO A 165 4.03 13.04 9.84
N LEU A 166 4.71 11.91 9.55
CA LEU A 166 4.21 10.90 8.61
C LEU A 166 3.00 10.16 9.17
N THR A 167 3.03 9.86 10.46
CA THR A 167 2.10 8.93 11.11
C THR A 167 1.03 9.63 11.92
N LEU A 168 1.26 10.85 12.40
CA LEU A 168 0.39 11.54 13.35
C LEU A 168 -1.07 11.66 12.89
N SER A 169 -1.29 12.01 11.61
CA SER A 169 -2.66 12.11 11.07
C SER A 169 -3.35 10.75 11.03
N LEU A 170 -2.61 9.70 10.67
CA LEU A 170 -3.16 8.33 10.61
C LEU A 170 -3.39 7.76 12.00
N ALA A 171 -2.49 8.03 12.95
CA ALA A 171 -2.65 7.62 14.34
C ALA A 171 -3.87 8.29 14.99
N THR A 172 -4.09 9.57 14.71
CA THR A 172 -5.28 10.30 15.18
C THR A 172 -6.56 9.71 14.59
N MET A 173 -6.55 9.36 13.30
CA MET A 173 -7.67 8.69 12.64
C MET A 173 -7.93 7.30 13.25
N LEU A 174 -6.89 6.50 13.47
CA LEU A 174 -6.98 5.18 14.06
C LEU A 174 -7.59 5.24 15.48
N ARG A 175 -7.14 6.21 16.30
CA ARG A 175 -7.72 6.46 17.61
C ARG A 175 -9.21 6.78 17.52
N SER A 176 -9.58 7.73 16.67
CA SER A 176 -10.98 8.17 16.51
C SER A 176 -11.90 7.03 16.07
N GLU A 177 -11.42 6.18 15.15
CA GLU A 177 -12.19 5.02 14.70
C GLU A 177 -12.35 3.99 15.83
N ALA A 178 -11.29 3.72 16.58
CA ALA A 178 -11.35 2.79 17.70
C ALA A 178 -12.26 3.28 18.84
N GLU A 179 -12.25 4.58 19.15
CA GLU A 179 -13.19 5.21 20.10
C GLU A 179 -14.63 5.01 19.64
N PHE A 180 -14.92 5.23 18.36
CA PHE A 180 -16.25 5.02 17.79
C PHE A 180 -16.77 3.58 17.99
N PHE A 181 -15.94 2.57 17.73
CA PHE A 181 -16.31 1.16 17.95
C PHE A 181 -16.57 0.81 19.43
N LEU A 182 -16.00 1.53 20.38
CA LEU A 182 -16.24 1.29 21.81
C LEU A 182 -17.53 1.96 22.32
N GLU A 183 -17.96 3.04 21.68
CA GLU A 183 -19.19 3.77 22.02
C GLU A 183 -20.45 3.09 21.46
N GLU A 184 -20.32 2.29 20.40
CA GLU A 184 -21.39 1.46 19.82
C GLU A 184 -21.18 -0.03 20.15
N PRO A 185 -21.52 -0.50 21.37
CA PRO A 185 -21.50 -1.92 21.66
C PRO A 185 -22.57 -2.64 20.81
N ASP A 186 -22.14 -3.68 20.08
CA ASP A 186 -22.99 -4.60 19.30
C ASP A 186 -24.25 -5.08 20.06
#